data_AF-A0A5J4RH52-F1
#
_entry.id   AF-A0A5J4RH52-F1
#
_cell.length_a   1.000
_cell.length_b   1.000
_cell.length_c   1.000
_cell.angle_alpha   90.00
_cell.angle_beta   90.00
_cell.angle_gamma   90.00
#
_symmetry.space_group_name_H-M   'P 1'
#
loop_
_entity.id
_entity.type
_entity.pdbx_description
1 polymer ?
#
loop_
_entity_poly.entity_id
_entity_poly.type
_entity_poly.pdbx_seq_one_letter_code
_entity_poly.pdbx_strand_id
1 'polypeptide(L)'
;IAFKAAIELLKEKEMKIVIEMAYNKAKEQLHLPKEQMINYVKSIYAPFTDEEISTKIMQLLTLKTTRAKVEIVYQHLEGLHESCPNHKGDWYFSGDYPTPGGVKMVNEAFINYIEKVYQF
;
A
#
# COMPACT_ATOMS: atom_id res chain seq x y z
N ILE A 1 -5.16 -0.90 7.10
CA ILE A 1 -6.06 -1.94 6.56
C ILE A 1 -5.78 -2.22 5.08
N ALA A 2 -5.68 -1.21 4.20
CA ALA A 2 -5.42 -1.38 2.75
C ALA A 2 -4.13 -2.15 2.43
N PHE A 3 -3.00 -1.83 3.07
CA PHE A 3 -1.75 -2.57 2.88
C PHE A 3 -1.91 -4.08 3.14
N LYS A 4 -2.59 -4.44 4.23
CA LYS A 4 -2.87 -5.84 4.57
C LYS A 4 -3.75 -6.49 3.50
N ALA A 5 -4.75 -5.77 2.99
CA ALA A 5 -5.60 -6.26 1.91
C ALA A 5 -4.79 -6.55 0.63
N ALA A 6 -3.92 -5.62 0.21
CA ALA A 6 -3.06 -5.82 -0.95
C ALA A 6 -2.09 -7.01 -0.76
N ILE A 7 -1.49 -7.15 0.43
CA ILE A 7 -0.64 -8.31 0.76
C ILE A 7 -1.42 -9.63 0.68
N GLU A 8 -2.64 -9.70 1.22
CA GLU A 8 -3.46 -10.92 1.15
C GLU A 8 -3.91 -11.22 -0.29
N LEU A 9 -4.23 -10.19 -1.10
CA LEU A 9 -4.52 -10.37 -2.53
C LEU A 9 -3.32 -10.95 -3.29
N LEU A 10 -2.10 -10.43 -3.04
CA LEU A 10 -0.89 -10.98 -3.66
C LEU A 10 -0.67 -12.45 -3.30
N LYS A 11 -0.97 -12.85 -2.05
CA LYS A 11 -0.90 -14.25 -1.62
C LYS A 11 -1.93 -15.12 -2.34
N GLU A 12 -3.19 -14.67 -2.38
CA GLU A 12 -4.29 -15.41 -3.00
C GLU A 12 -4.13 -15.59 -4.49
N LYS A 13 -3.50 -14.63 -5.17
CA LYS A 13 -3.18 -14.71 -6.60
C LYS A 13 -1.82 -15.37 -6.90
N GLU A 14 -1.17 -15.95 -5.90
CA GLU A 14 0.16 -16.59 -6.01
C GLU A 14 1.28 -15.64 -6.51
N MET A 15 1.10 -14.33 -6.33
CA MET A 15 2.01 -13.27 -6.77
C MET A 15 3.06 -12.92 -5.70
N LYS A 16 3.51 -13.89 -4.90
CA LYS A 16 4.50 -13.67 -3.83
C LYS A 16 5.79 -13.03 -4.36
N ILE A 17 6.15 -13.32 -5.61
CA ILE A 17 7.31 -12.73 -6.30
C ILE A 17 7.28 -11.20 -6.32
N VAL A 18 6.09 -10.56 -6.40
CA VAL A 18 5.97 -9.10 -6.38
C VAL A 18 6.40 -8.54 -5.03
N ILE A 19 6.06 -9.23 -3.94
CA ILE A 19 6.45 -8.87 -2.58
C ILE A 19 7.98 -8.95 -2.43
N GLU A 20 8.56 -10.06 -2.89
CA GLU A 20 10.01 -10.30 -2.84
C GLU A 20 10.79 -9.28 -3.68
N MET A 21 10.33 -9.00 -4.90
CA MET A 21 10.95 -7.98 -5.76
C MET A 21 10.87 -6.58 -5.13
N ALA A 22 9.72 -6.21 -4.56
CA ALA A 22 9.58 -4.92 -3.88
C ALA A 22 10.50 -4.84 -2.65
N TYR A 23 10.62 -5.94 -1.89
CA TYR A 23 11.48 -6.03 -0.71
C TYR A 23 12.96 -5.89 -1.09
N ASN A 24 13.44 -6.64 -2.07
CA ASN A 24 14.82 -6.58 -2.52
C ASN A 24 15.18 -5.17 -3.02
N LYS A 25 14.32 -4.56 -3.83
CA LYS A 25 14.50 -3.18 -4.29
C LYS A 25 14.47 -2.17 -3.15
N ALA A 26 13.64 -2.35 -2.12
CA ALA A 26 13.66 -1.50 -0.94
C ALA A 26 14.97 -1.65 -0.14
N LYS A 27 15.46 -2.89 0.05
CA LYS A 27 16.74 -3.19 0.73
C LYS A 27 17.94 -2.62 0.01
N GLU A 28 17.97 -2.70 -1.32
CA GLU A 28 19.03 -2.12 -2.15
C GLU A 28 19.18 -0.62 -1.92
N GLN A 29 18.14 0.09 -1.50
CA GLN A 29 18.20 1.53 -1.26
C GLN A 29 18.74 1.93 0.11
N LEU A 30 18.99 1.00 1.03
CA LEU A 30 19.40 1.32 2.41
C LEU A 30 20.70 2.14 2.51
N HIS A 31 21.56 2.07 1.49
CA HIS A 31 22.82 2.82 1.43
C HIS A 31 22.71 4.14 0.67
N LEU A 32 21.57 4.42 0.04
CA LEU A 32 21.37 5.64 -0.75
C LEU A 32 21.05 6.83 0.16
N PRO A 33 21.40 8.06 -0.26
CA PRO A 33 20.81 9.26 0.29
C PRO A 33 19.28 9.22 0.17
N LYS A 34 18.56 9.71 1.18
CA LYS A 34 17.08 9.70 1.20
C LYS A 34 16.47 10.39 -0.02
N GLU A 35 17.15 11.39 -0.58
CA GLU A 35 16.77 12.14 -1.77
C GLU A 35 16.76 11.29 -3.04
N GLN A 36 17.46 10.17 -3.06
CA GLN A 36 17.52 9.24 -4.20
C GLN A 36 16.61 8.02 -4.01
N MET A 37 15.96 7.89 -2.85
CA MET A 37 15.10 6.75 -2.55
C MET A 37 13.75 6.86 -3.28
N ILE A 38 13.26 5.71 -3.71
CA ILE A 38 11.99 5.49 -4.40
C ILE A 38 11.09 4.65 -3.48
N ASN A 39 9.82 5.00 -3.38
CA ASN A 39 8.83 4.24 -2.61
C ASN A 39 8.43 2.94 -3.36
N TYR A 40 9.10 1.83 -3.05
CA TYR A 40 8.76 0.53 -3.64
C TYR A 40 7.52 -0.13 -3.04
N VAL A 41 6.96 0.43 -1.97
CA VAL A 41 5.68 -0.06 -1.42
C VAL A 41 4.54 0.15 -2.42
N LYS A 42 4.65 1.14 -3.34
CA LYS A 42 3.68 1.29 -4.44
C LYS A 42 3.56 0.04 -5.32
N SER A 43 4.63 -0.75 -5.45
CA SER A 43 4.61 -2.01 -6.21
C SER A 43 3.69 -3.08 -5.61
N ILE A 44 3.37 -2.99 -4.30
CA ILE A 44 2.43 -3.89 -3.64
C ILE A 44 0.98 -3.64 -4.09
N TYR A 45 0.67 -2.40 -4.46
CA TYR A 45 -0.66 -1.98 -4.88
C TYR A 45 -0.85 -2.01 -6.40
N ALA A 46 0.22 -1.77 -7.17
CA ALA A 46 0.19 -1.64 -8.63
C ALA A 46 -0.56 -2.75 -9.40
N PRO A 47 -0.60 -4.02 -8.96
CA PRO A 47 -1.36 -5.06 -9.67
C PRO A 47 -2.88 -5.01 -9.50
N PHE A 48 -3.41 -4.13 -8.65
CA PHE A 48 -4.82 -4.13 -8.26
C PHE A 48 -5.50 -2.80 -8.54
N THR A 49 -6.80 -2.86 -8.83
CA THR A 49 -7.63 -1.66 -8.83
C THR A 49 -8.07 -1.27 -7.41
N ASP A 50 -8.54 -0.03 -7.26
CA ASP A 50 -9.09 0.45 -6.00
C ASP A 50 -10.30 -0.39 -5.55
N GLU A 51 -11.12 -0.86 -6.49
CA GLU A 51 -12.27 -1.73 -6.22
C GLU A 51 -11.84 -3.11 -5.71
N GLU A 52 -10.77 -3.70 -6.26
CA GLU A 52 -10.25 -4.98 -5.78
C GLU A 52 -9.75 -4.87 -4.34
N ILE A 53 -8.99 -3.81 -4.03
CA ILE A 53 -8.50 -3.54 -2.68
C ILE A 53 -9.69 -3.29 -1.74
N SER A 54 -10.65 -2.46 -2.15
CA SER A 54 -11.86 -2.15 -1.37
C SER A 54 -12.66 -3.42 -1.05
N THR A 55 -12.88 -4.27 -2.06
CA THR A 55 -13.54 -5.55 -1.91
C THR A 55 -12.79 -6.44 -0.90
N LYS A 56 -11.45 -6.47 -0.99
CA LYS A 56 -10.66 -7.25 -0.04
C LYS A 56 -10.72 -6.71 1.38
N ILE A 57 -10.70 -5.38 1.56
CA ILE A 57 -10.91 -4.74 2.85
C ILE A 57 -12.27 -5.17 3.42
N MET A 58 -13.33 -5.22 2.61
CA MET A 58 -14.64 -5.69 3.06
C MET A 58 -14.61 -7.12 3.53
N GLN A 59 -13.96 -8.01 2.79
CA GLN A 59 -13.82 -9.41 3.19
C GLN A 59 -13.07 -9.54 4.53
N LEU A 60 -12.06 -8.70 4.77
CA LEU A 60 -11.27 -8.73 6.01
C LEU A 60 -12.01 -8.13 7.21
N LEU A 61 -12.90 -7.16 7.00
CA LEU A 61 -13.63 -6.46 8.07
C LEU A 61 -15.00 -7.09 8.37
N THR A 62 -15.63 -7.73 7.37
CA THR A 62 -16.98 -8.29 7.53
C THR A 62 -16.93 -9.56 8.37
N LEU A 63 -17.54 -9.52 9.55
CA LEU A 63 -17.66 -10.70 10.41
C LEU A 63 -18.56 -11.74 9.74
N LYS A 64 -18.26 -13.03 9.93
CA LYS A 64 -19.06 -14.15 9.41
C LYS A 64 -20.53 -14.13 9.86
N THR A 65 -20.83 -13.47 10.97
CA THR A 65 -22.19 -13.32 11.51
C THR A 65 -22.97 -12.17 10.85
N THR A 66 -22.33 -11.36 10.02
CA THR A 66 -22.97 -10.23 9.33
C THR A 66 -23.89 -10.76 8.24
N ARG A 67 -25.19 -10.46 8.35
CA ARG A 67 -26.21 -10.90 7.38
C ARG A 67 -26.49 -9.87 6.28
N ALA A 68 -25.98 -8.65 6.43
CA ALA A 68 -26.12 -7.58 5.44
C ALA A 68 -24.89 -7.54 4.52
N LYS A 69 -25.10 -7.13 3.26
CA LYS A 69 -24.00 -6.79 2.37
C LYS A 69 -23.34 -5.52 2.89
N VAL A 70 -22.04 -5.56 3.10
CA VAL A 70 -21.26 -4.39 3.52
C VAL A 70 -20.38 -3.97 2.36
N GLU A 71 -20.42 -2.69 2.03
CA GLU A 71 -19.55 -2.05 1.06
C GLU A 71 -18.91 -0.82 1.70
N ILE A 72 -17.67 -0.53 1.33
CA ILE A 72 -17.05 0.77 1.62
C ILE A 72 -16.94 1.51 0.30
N VAL A 73 -17.41 2.76 0.31
CA VAL A 73 -17.28 3.69 -0.80
C VAL A 73 -16.17 4.66 -0.44
N TYR A 74 -15.16 4.75 -1.29
CA TYR A 74 -14.09 5.75 -1.18
C TYR A 74 -14.34 6.88 -2.18
N GLN A 75 -13.92 8.08 -1.82
CA GLN A 75 -13.80 9.18 -2.77
C GLN A 75 -12.58 8.93 -3.66
N HIS A 76 -12.72 9.11 -4.98
CA HIS A 76 -11.60 9.08 -5.90
C HIS A 76 -10.60 10.20 -5.61
N LEU A 77 -9.31 9.94 -5.86
CA LEU A 77 -8.25 10.93 -5.62
C LEU A 77 -8.44 12.19 -6.46
N GLU A 78 -8.86 12.05 -7.72
CA GLU A 78 -9.17 13.17 -8.60
C GLU A 78 -10.26 14.05 -8.00
N GLY A 79 -11.33 13.43 -7.50
CA GLY A 79 -12.42 14.14 -6.84
C GLY A 79 -11.98 14.85 -5.55
N LEU A 80 -11.01 14.28 -4.81
CA LEU A 80 -10.42 14.93 -3.64
C LEU A 80 -9.60 16.16 -4.05
N HIS A 81 -8.79 16.05 -5.11
CA HIS A 81 -8.01 17.17 -5.63
C HIS A 81 -8.90 18.30 -6.17
N GLU A 82 -9.99 17.96 -6.87
CA GLU A 82 -10.98 18.94 -7.33
C GLU A 82 -11.69 19.65 -6.16
N SER A 83 -12.04 18.90 -5.11
CA SER A 83 -12.76 19.44 -3.95
C SER A 83 -11.87 20.31 -3.06
N CYS A 84 -10.56 20.05 -3.03
CA CYS A 84 -9.61 20.69 -2.14
C CYS A 84 -8.28 21.04 -2.87
N PRO A 85 -8.31 21.91 -3.89
CA PRO A 85 -7.18 22.12 -4.82
C PRO A 85 -5.92 22.68 -4.15
N ASN A 86 -6.07 23.35 -3.01
CA ASN A 86 -4.96 23.92 -2.24
C ASN A 86 -4.40 22.96 -1.17
N HIS A 87 -4.96 21.76 -1.03
CA HIS A 87 -4.56 20.78 -0.01
C HIS A 87 -3.89 19.55 -0.65
N LYS A 88 -2.56 19.51 -0.61
CA LYS A 88 -1.72 18.44 -1.19
C LYS A 88 -1.50 17.24 -0.26
N GLY A 89 -2.44 17.02 0.66
CA GLY A 89 -2.32 16.09 1.78
C GLY A 89 -2.77 14.66 1.46
N ASP A 90 -2.67 14.22 0.22
CA ASP A 90 -3.21 12.95 -0.26
C ASP A 90 -2.20 11.79 -0.21
N TRP A 91 -0.94 12.06 0.15
CA TRP A 91 0.16 11.09 0.18
C TRP A 91 -0.12 9.81 0.98
N TYR A 92 -1.00 9.86 1.98
CA TYR A 92 -1.44 8.68 2.73
C TYR A 92 -2.26 7.70 1.89
N PHE A 93 -2.91 8.20 0.84
CA PHE A 93 -3.74 7.46 -0.11
C PHE A 93 -2.98 7.18 -1.42
N SER A 94 -2.32 8.20 -2.00
CA SER A 94 -1.57 8.06 -3.27
C SER A 94 -0.22 7.37 -3.11
N GLY A 95 0.36 7.38 -1.91
CA GLY A 95 1.72 6.92 -1.64
C GLY A 95 2.80 7.88 -2.13
N ASP A 96 2.44 9.06 -2.63
CA ASP A 96 3.35 10.10 -3.12
C ASP A 96 3.78 11.03 -1.98
N TYR A 97 4.69 10.53 -1.15
CA TYR A 97 5.21 11.28 0.00
C TYR A 97 5.88 12.59 -0.45
N PRO A 98 5.51 13.74 0.16
CA PRO A 98 6.03 15.04 -0.25
C PRO A 98 7.48 15.29 0.17
N THR A 99 8.05 14.41 1.01
CA THR A 99 9.41 14.55 1.52
C THR A 99 10.22 13.27 1.30
N PRO A 100 11.52 13.40 0.99
CA PRO A 100 12.44 12.26 0.95
C PRO A 100 12.46 11.44 2.26
N GLY A 101 12.26 12.12 3.40
CA GLY A 101 12.16 11.45 4.70
C GLY A 101 10.98 10.48 4.78
N GLY A 102 9.82 10.86 4.21
CA GLY A 102 8.65 9.98 4.14
C GLY A 102 8.91 8.72 3.31
N VAL A 103 9.59 8.87 2.17
CA VAL A 103 9.98 7.73 1.32
C VAL A 103 10.94 6.79 2.04
N LYS A 104 11.93 7.34 2.75
CA LYS A 104 12.83 6.54 3.59
C LYS A 104 12.05 5.75 4.66
N MET A 105 11.18 6.42 5.41
CA MET A 105 10.42 5.78 6.50
C MET A 105 9.49 4.67 6.00
N VAL A 106 8.81 4.87 4.87
CA VAL A 106 7.89 3.85 4.34
C VAL A 106 8.65 2.61 3.83
N ASN A 107 9.83 2.79 3.22
CA ASN A 107 10.69 1.68 2.83
C ASN A 107 11.22 0.90 4.05
N GLU A 108 11.70 1.60 5.08
CA GLU A 108 12.16 0.96 6.33
C GLU A 108 11.02 0.19 7.02
N ALA A 109 9.83 0.79 7.11
CA ALA A 109 8.66 0.13 7.68
C ALA A 109 8.26 -1.14 6.91
N PHE A 110 8.32 -1.07 5.57
CA PHE A 110 8.03 -2.21 4.71
C PHE A 110 9.06 -3.34 4.86
N ILE A 111 10.36 -3.01 4.87
CA ILE A 111 11.44 -3.98 5.13
C ILE A 111 11.21 -4.69 6.47
N ASN A 112 11.01 -3.92 7.54
CA ASN A 112 10.78 -4.47 8.88
C ASN A 112 9.54 -5.37 8.93
N TYR A 113 8.46 -4.99 8.25
CA TYR A 113 7.27 -5.82 8.15
C TYR A 113 7.56 -7.15 7.45
N ILE A 114 8.27 -7.12 6.32
CA ILE A 114 8.59 -8.32 5.55
C ILE A 114 9.52 -9.26 6.32
N GLU A 115 10.58 -8.75 6.93
CA GLU A 115 11.50 -9.55 7.75
C GLU A 115 10.77 -10.20 8.95
N LYS A 116 9.83 -9.48 9.58
CA LYS A 116 9.04 -10.01 10.70
C LYS A 116 7.99 -11.05 10.29
N VAL A 117 7.33 -10.87 9.15
CA VAL A 117 6.17 -11.70 8.75
C VAL A 117 6.56 -12.87 7.85
N TYR A 118 7.56 -12.69 7.00
CA TYR A 118 7.96 -13.69 6.00
C TYR A 118 9.28 -14.40 6.32
N GLN A 119 10.07 -13.90 7.28
CA GLN A 119 11.35 -14.49 7.69
C GLN A 119 12.25 -14.85 6.49
N PHE A 120 12.37 -13.92 5.54
CA PHE A 120 13.38 -14.03 4.48
C PHE A 120 14.80 -14.01 5.05
#